data_AF-A0A3D5MM63-F1
#
_entry.id   AF-A0A3D5MM63-F1
#
_cell.length_a   1.000
_cell.length_b   1.000
_cell.length_c   1.000
_cell.angle_alpha   90.00
_cell.angle_beta   90.00
_cell.angle_gamma   90.00
#
_symmetry.space_group_name_H-M   'P 1'
#
loop_
_entity.id
_entity.type
_entity.pdbx_description
1 polymer ?
#
loop_
_entity_poly.entity_id
_entity_poly.type
_entity_poly.pdbx_seq_one_letter_code
_entity_poly.pdbx_strand_id
1 'polypeptide(L)' 'IGPQGLGGRTTALAVHIETHPTHIGALPVAVNIQCHAARHAERVL' A
#
# COMPACT_ATOMS: atom_id res chain seq x y z
N ILE A 1 -5.33 -4.21 -14.61
CA ILE A 1 -5.72 -4.68 -13.26
C ILE A 1 -6.96 -3.89 -12.84
N GLY A 2 -7.92 -4.57 -12.25
CA GLY A 2 -9.17 -4.03 -11.73
C GLY A 2 -9.61 -4.86 -10.52
N PRO A 3 -10.83 -4.67 -9.98
CA PRO A 3 -11.26 -5.36 -8.76
C PRO A 3 -11.11 -6.88 -8.87
N GLN A 4 -10.42 -7.49 -7.90
CA GLN A 4 -10.19 -8.94 -7.83
C GLN A 4 -9.50 -9.56 -9.07
N GLY A 5 -8.84 -8.75 -9.90
CA GLY A 5 -8.18 -9.22 -11.13
C GLY A 5 -9.11 -9.46 -12.32
N LEU A 6 -10.40 -9.13 -12.22
CA LEU A 6 -11.43 -9.40 -13.26
C LEU A 6 -11.51 -8.31 -14.35
N GLY A 7 -10.47 -7.51 -14.51
CA GLY A 7 -10.45 -6.37 -15.45
C GLY A 7 -11.10 -5.10 -14.89
N GLY A 8 -11.03 -4.01 -15.66
CA GLY A 8 -11.45 -2.68 -15.25
C GLY A 8 -10.29 -1.69 -15.05
N ARG A 9 -10.62 -0.43 -14.72
CA ARG A 9 -9.64 0.67 -14.60
C ARG A 9 -9.05 0.84 -13.19
N THR A 10 -9.80 0.46 -12.15
CA THR A 10 -9.43 0.75 -10.76
C THR A 10 -8.83 -0.46 -10.08
N THR A 11 -7.51 -0.42 -9.86
CA THR A 11 -6.73 -1.49 -9.20
C THR A 11 -6.61 -1.29 -7.70
N ALA A 12 -6.25 -0.08 -7.30
CA ALA A 12 -6.07 0.33 -5.92
C ALA A 12 -7.00 1.52 -5.67
N LEU A 13 -7.62 1.55 -4.49
CA LEU A 13 -8.47 2.67 -4.08
C LEU A 13 -7.62 3.89 -3.70
N ALA A 14 -6.46 3.65 -3.10
CA ALA A 14 -5.47 4.65 -2.75
C ALA A 14 -4.07 4.03 -2.77
N VAL A 15 -3.05 4.88 -2.93
CA VAL A 15 -1.64 4.51 -2.80
C VAL A 15 -1.00 5.53 -1.88
N HIS A 16 -0.39 5.05 -0.80
CA HIS A 16 0.36 5.87 0.16
C HIS A 16 1.84 5.57 -0.02
N ILE A 17 2.65 6.62 -0.08
CA ILE A 17 4.10 6.52 -0.30
C ILE A 17 4.78 7.23 0.86
N GLU A 18 5.60 6.49 1.60
CA GLU A 18 6.47 7.02 2.63
C GLU A 18 7.91 7.00 2.13
N THR A 19 8.62 8.11 2.29
CA THR A 19 10.01 8.26 1.85
C THR A 19 10.92 8.40 3.05
N HIS A 20 12.05 7.69 3.00
CA HIS A 20 13.05 7.68 4.07
C HIS A 20 14.45 7.80 3.49
N PRO A 21 15.40 8.43 4.21
CA PRO A 21 16.79 8.46 3.80
C PRO A 21 17.39 7.05 3.75
N THR A 22 18.35 6.83 2.86
CA THR A 22 19.07 5.56 2.72
C THR A 22 20.56 5.81 2.50
N HIS A 23 21.39 4.80 2.76
CA HIS A 23 22.81 4.83 2.44
C HIS A 23 23.01 4.86 0.92
N ILE A 24 24.03 5.56 0.41
CA ILE A 24 24.26 5.73 -1.04
C ILE A 24 24.44 4.39 -1.80
N GLY A 25 24.93 3.37 -1.11
CA GLY A 25 25.09 2.01 -1.65
C GLY A 25 23.86 1.11 -1.49
N ALA A 26 22.73 1.62 -0.99
CA ALA A 26 21.52 0.84 -0.73
C ALA A 26 20.24 1.59 -1.15
N LEU A 27 19.25 0.84 -1.61
CA LEU A 27 17.91 1.37 -1.88
C LEU A 27 16.85 0.36 -1.41
N PRO A 28 16.56 0.30 -0.11
CA PRO A 28 15.50 -0.56 0.40
C PRO A 28 14.14 -0.03 -0.05
N VAL A 29 13.31 -0.91 -0.60
CA VAL A 29 11.95 -0.60 -1.05
C VAL A 29 11.02 -1.71 -0.55
N ALA A 30 9.87 -1.31 0.00
CA ALA A 30 8.81 -2.22 0.41
C ALA A 30 7.49 -1.80 -0.23
N VAL A 31 6.70 -2.80 -0.63
CA VAL A 31 5.33 -2.61 -1.11
C VAL A 31 4.42 -3.48 -0.27
N ASN A 32 3.39 -2.88 0.31
CA ASN A 32 2.35 -3.58 1.05
C ASN A 32 0.99 -3.31 0.38
N ILE A 33 0.09 -4.29 0.42
CA ILE A 33 -1.25 -4.19 -0.16
C ILE A 33 -2.25 -4.56 0.92
N GLN A 34 -3.24 -3.68 1.13
CA GLN A 34 -4.41 -4.00 1.93
C GLN A 34 -5.48 -4.63 1.05
N CYS A 35 -6.08 -5.72 1.54
CA CYS A 35 -7.14 -6.42 0.82
C CYS A 35 -8.50 -5.70 0.97
N HIS A 36 -9.53 -6.27 0.35
CA HIS A 36 -10.90 -5.76 0.42
C HIS A 36 -11.43 -5.63 1.88
N ALA A 37 -10.93 -6.48 2.78
CA ALA A 37 -11.30 -6.50 4.19
C ALA A 37 -10.49 -5.45 4.99
N ALA A 38 -10.44 -4.21 4.51
CA ALA A 38 -9.64 -3.13 5.07
C ALA A 38 -10.19 -2.66 6.43
N ARG A 39 -9.83 -3.37 7.51
CA ARG A 39 -10.30 -3.10 8.87
C ARG A 39 -9.15 -2.56 9.72
N HIS A 40 -9.34 -1.38 10.28
CA HIS A 40 -8.42 -0.76 11.22
C HIS A 40 -9.20 -0.26 12.43
N ALA A 41 -8.60 -0.35 13.62
CA ALA A 41 -9.13 0.20 14.86
C ALA A 41 -7.98 0.78 15.66
N GLU A 42 -8.20 1.96 16.25
CA GLU A 42 -7.25 2.64 17.12
C GLU A 42 -8.00 3.10 18.39
N ARG A 43 -7.33 3.05 19.54
CA ARG A 43 -7.87 3.57 20.80
C ARG A 43 -6.76 4.27 21.58
N VAL A 44 -7.08 5.46 22.08
CA VAL A 44 -6.26 6.18 23.06
C VAL A 44 -6.79 5.83 24.46
N LEU A 45 -5.87 5.56 25.39
CA LEU A 45 -6.17 5.26 26.79
C LEU A 45 -6.22 6.54 27.62
#